data_AF-A0A1Y1LXZ4-F1
#
_entry.id   AF-A0A1Y1LXZ4-F1
#
_cell.length_a   1.000
_cell.length_b   1.000
_cell.length_c   1.000
_cell.angle_alpha   90.00
_cell.angle_beta   90.00
_cell.angle_gamma   90.00
#
_symmetry.space_group_name_H-M   'P 1'
#
loop_
_entity.id
_entity.type
_entity.pdbx_description
1 polymer ?
#
loop_
_entity_poly.entity_id
_entity_poly.type
_entity_poly.pdbx_seq_one_letter_code
_entity_poly.pdbx_strand_id
1 'polypeptide(L)'
;EAYARRGNIGLALKRFHAVANIFDVWQEDQFDFHSFSLRKGQIRAYVEMIQWEDHIRDHPFYSRAALDAINLYVEMADKASSNGVNGTGSENGDDALAKKKAAKKAKKELQRLEREAAEKQAKQDPNKGTQSGEAKRKDDDPLGLKLAATTDPLGEAMKFLSPLLQACPRSIDAQHAGFEVYIRRRKLLPALRCLHSALTIDPSNPRTKEQCSIFESTLKSVANLPQKVSEALTAEVKAL
;
A
#
# COMPACT_ATOMS: atom_id res chain seq x y z
N GLU A 1 1.64 0.68 11.80
CA GLU A 1 3.05 0.73 12.26
C GLU A 1 3.46 -0.26 13.35
N ALA A 2 2.98 -0.13 14.60
CA ALA A 2 3.51 -0.93 15.73
C ALA A 2 3.41 -2.46 15.51
N TYR A 3 2.31 -2.92 14.88
CA TYR A 3 2.16 -4.32 14.48
C TYR A 3 3.14 -4.74 13.39
N ALA A 4 3.42 -3.88 12.42
CA ALA A 4 4.40 -4.14 11.36
C ALA A 4 5.81 -4.33 11.94
N ARG A 5 6.22 -3.46 12.87
CA ARG A 5 7.51 -3.58 13.59
C ARG A 5 7.63 -4.88 14.40
N ARG A 6 6.51 -5.45 14.84
CA ARG A 6 6.45 -6.75 15.55
C ARG A 6 6.34 -7.95 14.60
N GLY A 7 6.34 -7.73 13.29
CA GLY A 7 6.15 -8.77 12.28
C GLY A 7 4.70 -9.26 12.14
N ASN A 8 3.72 -8.61 12.77
CA ASN A 8 2.31 -8.94 12.60
C ASN A 8 1.75 -8.19 11.38
N ILE A 9 1.99 -8.77 10.21
CA ILE A 9 1.64 -8.19 8.90
C ILE A 9 0.12 -8.06 8.74
N GLY A 10 -0.64 -9.09 9.09
CA GLY A 10 -2.10 -9.09 8.89
C GLY A 10 -2.79 -7.96 9.63
N LEU A 11 -2.49 -7.80 10.93
CA LEU A 11 -3.11 -6.75 11.73
C LEU A 11 -2.60 -5.35 11.34
N ALA A 12 -1.36 -5.24 10.87
CA ALA A 12 -0.85 -3.98 10.32
C ALA A 12 -1.63 -3.57 9.06
N LEU A 13 -1.74 -4.45 8.07
CA LEU A 13 -2.51 -4.22 6.84
C LEU A 13 -3.96 -3.89 7.17
N LYS A 14 -4.58 -4.64 8.09
CA LYS A 14 -5.96 -4.38 8.51
C LYS A 14 -6.15 -2.95 9.02
N ARG A 15 -5.19 -2.42 9.79
CA ARG A 15 -5.26 -1.05 10.30
C ARG A 15 -5.03 -0.01 9.21
N PHE A 16 -4.13 -0.26 8.25
CA PHE A 16 -3.93 0.65 7.13
C PHE A 16 -5.15 0.69 6.20
N HIS A 17 -5.75 -0.46 5.89
CA HIS A 17 -7.02 -0.55 5.14
C HIS A 17 -8.16 0.15 5.87
N ALA A 18 -8.23 0.04 7.21
CA ALA A 18 -9.23 0.77 7.97
C ALA A 18 -9.07 2.31 7.82
N VAL A 19 -7.84 2.82 7.76
CA VAL A 19 -7.61 4.25 7.48
C VAL A 19 -8.05 4.59 6.07
N ALA A 20 -7.67 3.81 5.05
CA ALA A 20 -8.13 4.07 3.67
C ALA A 20 -9.66 4.10 3.55
N ASN A 21 -10.34 3.13 4.18
CA ASN A 21 -11.80 3.07 4.19
C ASN A 21 -12.45 4.30 4.84
N ILE A 22 -11.82 4.92 5.85
CA ILE A 22 -12.34 6.17 6.44
C ILE A 22 -12.34 7.29 5.40
N PHE A 23 -11.27 7.41 4.60
CA PHE A 23 -11.21 8.40 3.53
C PHE A 23 -12.19 8.10 2.40
N ASP A 24 -12.46 6.83 2.10
CA ASP A 24 -13.48 6.44 1.13
C ASP A 24 -14.89 6.81 1.62
N VAL A 25 -15.19 6.55 2.90
CA VAL A 25 -16.47 6.96 3.52
C VAL A 25 -16.62 8.48 3.51
N TRP A 26 -15.59 9.24 3.89
CA TRP A 26 -15.66 10.71 3.83
C TRP A 26 -15.93 11.22 2.42
N GLN A 27 -15.33 10.58 1.40
CA GLN A 27 -15.60 10.94 0.02
C GLN A 27 -17.01 10.57 -0.43
N GLU A 28 -17.55 9.44 0.01
CA GLU A 28 -18.92 9.02 -0.29
C GLU A 28 -19.96 9.91 0.43
N ASP A 29 -19.66 10.38 1.64
CA ASP A 29 -20.54 11.22 2.45
C ASP A 29 -20.91 12.54 1.76
N GLN A 30 -20.08 13.03 0.82
CA GLN A 30 -20.37 14.24 0.04
C GLN A 30 -21.63 14.13 -0.84
N PHE A 31 -22.02 12.90 -1.20
CA PHE A 31 -23.00 12.65 -2.26
C PHE A 31 -24.37 13.28 -1.96
N ASP A 32 -24.83 13.16 -0.71
CA ASP A 32 -26.10 13.74 -0.27
C ASP A 32 -26.07 15.28 -0.23
N PHE A 33 -24.88 15.87 -0.08
CA PHE A 33 -24.69 17.32 -0.01
C PHE A 33 -24.81 18.02 -1.36
N HIS A 34 -24.66 17.29 -2.47
CA HIS A 34 -24.90 17.84 -3.81
C HIS A 34 -26.34 18.35 -3.98
N SER A 35 -27.34 17.58 -3.52
CA SER A 35 -28.75 17.99 -3.57
C SER A 35 -29.18 18.77 -2.33
N PHE A 36 -28.68 18.41 -1.15
CA PHE A 36 -29.06 19.07 0.11
C PHE A 36 -28.68 20.56 0.11
N SER A 37 -27.45 20.89 -0.30
CA SER A 37 -26.95 22.26 -0.22
C SER A 37 -27.69 23.21 -1.18
N LEU A 38 -28.07 22.70 -2.36
CA LEU A 38 -28.91 23.42 -3.32
C LEU A 38 -30.31 23.71 -2.73
N ARG A 39 -30.95 22.70 -2.11
CA ARG A 39 -32.28 22.88 -1.49
C ARG A 39 -32.27 23.83 -0.30
N LYS A 40 -31.18 23.87 0.47
CA LYS A 40 -31.03 24.75 1.64
C LYS A 40 -30.47 26.13 1.31
N GLY A 41 -30.06 26.37 0.06
CA GLY A 41 -29.47 27.64 -0.37
C GLY A 41 -28.07 27.90 0.20
N GLN A 42 -27.39 26.88 0.72
CA GLN A 42 -26.06 27.00 1.35
C GLN A 42 -24.93 26.83 0.32
N ILE A 43 -24.95 27.63 -0.75
CA ILE A 43 -24.07 27.45 -1.91
C ILE A 43 -22.59 27.70 -1.59
N ARG A 44 -22.28 28.68 -0.74
CA ARG A 44 -20.89 28.96 -0.33
C ARG A 44 -20.27 27.77 0.40
N ALA A 45 -20.97 27.23 1.39
CA ALA A 45 -20.54 26.05 2.13
C ALA A 45 -20.40 24.81 1.22
N TYR A 46 -21.27 24.66 0.22
CA TYR A 46 -21.15 23.60 -0.78
C TYR A 46 -19.87 23.70 -1.60
N VAL A 47 -19.54 24.89 -2.10
CA VAL A 47 -18.31 25.10 -2.87
C VAL A 47 -17.07 24.86 -1.99
N GLU A 48 -17.09 25.33 -0.75
CA GLU A 48 -16.02 25.06 0.22
C GLU A 48 -15.85 23.55 0.49
N MET A 49 -16.96 22.82 0.63
CA MET A 49 -16.94 21.36 0.81
C MET A 49 -16.34 20.64 -0.41
N ILE A 50 -16.73 21.01 -1.64
CA ILE A 50 -16.17 20.41 -2.86
C ILE A 50 -14.67 20.68 -2.95
N GLN A 51 -14.23 21.91 -2.68
CA GLN A 51 -12.81 22.26 -2.68
C GLN A 51 -12.01 21.50 -1.61
N TRP A 52 -12.60 21.27 -0.44
CA TRP A 52 -12.00 20.45 0.61
C TRP A 52 -11.88 18.98 0.18
N GLU A 53 -12.94 18.44 -0.43
CA GLU A 53 -13.03 17.05 -0.86
C GLU A 53 -12.00 16.71 -1.95
N ASP A 54 -11.76 17.63 -2.89
CA ASP A 54 -10.72 17.49 -3.92
C ASP A 54 -9.31 17.24 -3.33
N HIS A 55 -9.07 17.67 -2.07
CA HIS A 55 -7.79 17.56 -1.38
C HIS A 55 -7.83 16.60 -0.18
N ILE A 56 -8.91 15.83 0.00
CA ILE A 56 -9.09 15.02 1.22
C ILE A 56 -7.96 14.00 1.40
N ARG A 57 -7.47 13.41 0.30
CA ARG A 57 -6.39 12.42 0.30
C ARG A 57 -4.99 13.04 0.33
N ASP A 58 -4.88 14.36 0.22
CA ASP A 58 -3.62 15.09 0.40
C ASP A 58 -3.24 15.16 1.88
N HIS A 59 -4.20 14.89 2.78
CA HIS A 59 -4.01 14.97 4.20
C HIS A 59 -2.91 14.00 4.69
N PRO A 60 -1.98 14.45 5.57
CA PRO A 60 -0.87 13.63 6.07
C PRO A 60 -1.26 12.28 6.69
N PHE A 61 -2.50 12.17 7.20
CA PHE A 61 -3.01 10.91 7.75
C PHE A 61 -3.20 9.85 6.67
N TYR A 62 -3.69 10.24 5.49
CA TYR A 62 -3.84 9.31 4.37
C TYR A 62 -2.47 8.91 3.84
N SER A 63 -1.63 9.89 3.51
CA SER A 63 -0.33 9.65 2.89
C SER A 63 0.59 8.78 3.74
N ARG A 64 0.66 9.03 5.06
CA ARG A 64 1.42 8.20 6.00
C ARG A 64 0.94 6.74 6.01
N ALA A 65 -0.37 6.52 6.13
CA ALA A 65 -0.93 5.17 6.17
C ALA A 65 -0.78 4.44 4.83
N ALA A 66 -0.96 5.16 3.71
CA ALA A 66 -0.80 4.62 2.37
C ALA A 66 0.66 4.22 2.08
N LEU A 67 1.64 5.08 2.41
CA LEU A 67 3.07 4.80 2.25
C LEU A 67 3.49 3.57 3.06
N ASP A 68 3.06 3.47 4.32
CA ASP A 68 3.35 2.31 5.16
C ASP A 68 2.73 1.02 4.60
N ALA A 69 1.49 1.09 4.09
CA ALA A 69 0.84 -0.05 3.46
C ALA A 69 1.58 -0.50 2.20
N ILE A 70 1.96 0.44 1.34
CA ILE A 70 2.71 0.18 0.10
C ILE A 70 4.06 -0.47 0.44
N ASN A 71 4.81 0.09 1.38
CA ASN A 71 6.10 -0.47 1.81
C ASN A 71 5.93 -1.91 2.32
N LEU A 72 4.91 -2.17 3.13
CA LEU A 72 4.64 -3.51 3.65
C LEU A 72 4.28 -4.51 2.53
N TYR A 73 3.49 -4.10 1.54
CA TYR A 73 3.17 -4.94 0.38
C TYR A 73 4.38 -5.19 -0.54
N VAL A 74 5.24 -4.18 -0.71
CA VAL A 74 6.51 -4.32 -1.45
C VAL A 74 7.41 -5.34 -0.76
N GLU A 75 7.59 -5.25 0.57
CA GLU A 75 8.34 -6.25 1.33
C GLU A 75 7.75 -7.66 1.21
N MET A 76 6.42 -7.78 1.18
CA MET A 76 5.75 -9.08 0.97
C MET A 76 6.04 -9.66 -0.41
N ALA A 77 6.01 -8.83 -1.46
CA ALA A 77 6.34 -9.23 -2.82
C ALA A 77 7.81 -9.68 -2.96
N ASP A 78 8.71 -8.97 -2.29
CA ASP A 78 10.15 -9.28 -2.31
C ASP A 78 10.43 -10.60 -1.56
N LYS A 79 9.81 -10.82 -0.40
CA LYS A 79 9.91 -12.09 0.36
C LYS A 79 9.33 -13.28 -0.41
N ALA A 80 8.24 -13.07 -1.15
CA ALA A 80 7.67 -14.11 -2.02
C ALA A 80 8.63 -14.46 -3.17
N SER A 81 9.24 -13.44 -3.79
CA SER A 81 10.20 -13.61 -4.89
C SER A 81 11.50 -14.27 -4.43
N SER A 82 12.03 -13.92 -3.24
CA SER A 82 13.25 -14.53 -2.69
C SER A 82 13.07 -16.01 -2.36
N ASN A 83 11.88 -16.41 -1.91
CA ASN A 83 11.54 -17.81 -1.65
C ASN A 83 11.38 -18.63 -2.94
N GLY A 84 11.13 -17.99 -4.08
CA GLY A 84 11.07 -18.65 -5.39
C GLY A 84 12.39 -18.70 -6.15
N VAL A 85 13.35 -17.82 -5.84
CA VAL A 85 14.58 -17.62 -6.64
C VAL A 85 15.84 -18.26 -6.04
N ASN A 86 15.88 -18.59 -4.74
CA ASN A 86 17.02 -19.27 -4.12
C ASN A 86 16.78 -20.79 -3.92
N GLY A 87 16.61 -21.48 -5.05
CA GLY A 87 16.63 -22.95 -5.14
C GLY A 87 18.01 -23.55 -5.41
N THR A 88 19.10 -22.81 -5.22
CA THR A 88 20.47 -23.33 -5.40
C THR A 88 21.44 -22.66 -4.43
N GLY A 89 21.98 -23.43 -3.46
CA GLY A 89 23.28 -23.13 -2.87
C GLY A 89 23.34 -22.63 -1.42
N SER A 90 22.71 -23.33 -0.48
CA SER A 90 23.37 -23.75 0.78
C SER A 90 22.41 -24.67 1.54
N GLU A 91 22.39 -25.95 1.16
CA GLU A 91 21.89 -27.02 2.00
C GLU A 91 22.79 -27.14 3.23
N ASN A 92 22.51 -26.37 4.27
CA ASN A 92 22.79 -26.79 5.63
C ASN A 92 21.44 -27.13 6.27
N GLY A 93 21.22 -28.41 6.54
CA GLY A 93 19.96 -28.97 7.06
C GLY A 93 19.46 -28.30 8.35
N ASP A 94 20.32 -27.57 9.05
CA ASP A 94 19.98 -26.83 10.27
C ASP A 94 19.19 -25.53 10.04
N ASP A 95 19.39 -24.81 8.92
CA ASP A 95 18.67 -23.55 8.67
C ASP A 95 17.23 -23.78 8.17
N ALA A 96 17.00 -24.88 7.43
CA ALA A 96 15.66 -25.33 7.07
C ALA A 96 14.87 -25.80 8.30
N LEU A 97 15.53 -26.46 9.26
CA LEU A 97 14.95 -26.85 10.55
C LEU A 97 14.69 -25.64 11.45
N ALA A 98 15.60 -24.66 11.50
CA ALA A 98 15.42 -23.41 12.23
C ALA A 98 14.29 -22.56 11.65
N LYS A 99 14.20 -22.42 10.32
CA LYS A 99 13.10 -21.71 9.62
C LYS A 99 11.78 -22.44 9.74
N LYS A 100 11.75 -23.78 9.67
CA LYS A 100 10.54 -24.57 9.92
C LYS A 100 10.10 -24.50 11.38
N LYS A 101 11.04 -24.46 12.34
CA LYS A 101 10.75 -24.21 13.77
C LYS A 101 10.27 -22.77 14.00
N ALA A 102 10.86 -21.77 13.34
CA ALA A 102 10.45 -20.37 13.44
C ALA A 102 9.08 -20.13 12.81
N ALA A 103 8.81 -20.70 11.63
CA ALA A 103 7.50 -20.67 11.00
C ALA A 103 6.45 -21.44 11.81
N LYS A 104 6.80 -22.59 12.39
CA LYS A 104 5.90 -23.36 13.28
C LYS A 104 5.67 -22.64 14.61
N LYS A 105 6.66 -21.92 15.14
CA LYS A 105 6.56 -21.09 16.35
C LYS A 105 5.77 -19.81 16.09
N ALA A 106 5.99 -19.15 14.96
CA ALA A 106 5.21 -18.01 14.52
C ALA A 106 3.76 -18.41 14.25
N LYS A 107 3.51 -19.54 13.56
CA LYS A 107 2.16 -20.08 13.35
C LYS A 107 1.49 -20.50 14.66
N LYS A 108 2.22 -21.11 15.60
CA LYS A 108 1.70 -21.47 16.93
C LYS A 108 1.41 -20.24 17.78
N GLU A 109 2.23 -19.21 17.72
CA GLU A 109 2.00 -17.94 18.40
C GLU A 109 0.83 -17.18 17.76
N LEU A 110 0.71 -17.20 16.42
CA LEU A 110 -0.44 -16.66 15.69
C LEU A 110 -1.72 -17.37 16.11
N GLN A 111 -1.69 -18.70 16.22
CA GLN A 111 -2.83 -19.53 16.62
C GLN A 111 -3.18 -19.37 18.11
N ARG A 112 -2.19 -19.08 18.96
CA ARG A 112 -2.40 -18.72 20.37
C ARG A 112 -3.03 -17.34 20.51
N LEU A 113 -2.52 -16.35 19.77
CA LEU A 113 -3.10 -15.01 19.70
C LEU A 113 -4.51 -15.04 19.10
N GLU A 114 -4.76 -15.89 18.10
CA GLU A 114 -6.08 -16.15 17.51
C GLU A 114 -7.05 -16.73 18.54
N ARG A 115 -6.61 -17.74 19.32
CA ARG A 115 -7.43 -18.35 20.37
C ARG A 115 -7.71 -17.37 21.52
N GLU A 116 -6.71 -16.64 22.00
CA GLU A 116 -6.87 -15.64 23.06
C GLU A 116 -7.73 -14.44 22.59
N ALA A 117 -7.64 -14.04 21.32
CA ALA A 117 -8.46 -12.97 20.76
C ALA A 117 -9.92 -13.42 20.51
N ALA A 118 -10.13 -14.64 20.02
CA ALA A 118 -11.46 -15.24 19.90
C ALA A 118 -12.13 -15.38 21.27
N GLU A 119 -11.37 -15.75 22.31
CA GLU A 119 -11.89 -15.81 23.68
C GLU A 119 -12.21 -14.42 24.25
N LYS A 120 -11.44 -13.38 23.89
CA LYS A 120 -11.74 -11.98 24.27
C LYS A 120 -12.93 -11.40 23.52
N GLN A 121 -13.13 -11.79 22.25
CA GLN A 121 -14.33 -11.41 21.49
C GLN A 121 -15.59 -12.14 21.98
N ALA A 122 -15.48 -13.42 22.35
CA ALA A 122 -16.58 -14.18 22.95
C ALA A 122 -16.98 -13.68 24.35
N LYS A 123 -16.08 -13.00 25.07
CA LYS A 123 -16.32 -12.39 26.38
C LYS A 123 -16.72 -10.90 26.30
N GLN A 124 -16.93 -10.33 25.11
CA GLN A 124 -17.57 -9.01 25.02
C GLN A 124 -19.08 -9.15 25.28
N ASP A 125 -19.50 -8.56 26.40
CA ASP A 125 -20.87 -8.53 26.92
C ASP A 125 -21.95 -8.23 25.87
N PRO A 126 -23.05 -9.01 25.81
CA PRO A 126 -24.22 -8.68 25.00
C PRO A 126 -25.02 -7.46 25.51
N ASN A 127 -24.58 -6.80 26.59
CA ASN A 127 -25.36 -5.77 27.27
C ASN A 127 -24.92 -4.31 27.00
N LYS A 128 -24.07 -4.05 25.99
CA LYS A 128 -23.81 -2.67 25.53
C LYS A 128 -24.81 -2.26 24.45
N GLY A 129 -26.03 -1.97 24.90
CA GLY A 129 -27.14 -1.51 24.07
C GLY A 129 -26.88 -0.17 23.37
N THR A 130 -27.38 -0.09 22.15
CA THR A 130 -27.98 1.10 21.49
C THR A 130 -27.22 2.42 21.53
N GLN A 131 -26.42 2.67 20.50
CA GLN A 131 -26.43 3.95 19.75
C GLN A 131 -25.72 3.75 18.39
N SER A 132 -26.30 4.38 17.35
CA SER A 132 -25.95 4.37 15.91
C SER A 132 -26.27 3.08 15.14
N GLY A 133 -27.28 3.20 14.28
CA GLY A 133 -27.71 2.19 13.32
C GLY A 133 -26.79 2.16 12.11
N GLU A 134 -25.82 1.27 12.13
CA GLU A 134 -25.41 0.49 10.98
C GLU A 134 -25.17 -0.90 11.52
N ALA A 135 -25.83 -1.91 10.95
CA ALA A 135 -25.48 -3.29 11.22
C ALA A 135 -23.97 -3.41 10.93
N LYS A 136 -23.13 -3.48 11.97
CA LYS A 136 -21.69 -3.69 11.82
C LYS A 136 -21.53 -4.86 10.86
N ARG A 137 -21.18 -4.55 9.60
CA ARG A 137 -20.91 -5.57 8.58
C ARG A 137 -19.93 -6.52 9.25
N LYS A 138 -20.33 -7.78 9.39
CA LYS A 138 -19.52 -8.78 10.08
C LYS A 138 -18.17 -8.80 9.38
N ASP A 139 -17.12 -8.43 10.10
CA ASP A 139 -15.79 -8.35 9.52
C ASP A 139 -15.30 -9.77 9.22
N ASP A 140 -15.23 -10.13 7.94
CA ASP A 140 -14.83 -11.46 7.47
C ASP A 140 -13.33 -11.74 7.61
N ASP A 141 -12.53 -10.75 7.99
CA ASP A 141 -11.10 -10.90 8.28
C ASP A 141 -10.64 -9.93 9.40
N PRO A 142 -11.03 -10.19 10.67
CA PRO A 142 -10.70 -9.30 11.80
C PRO A 142 -9.20 -9.21 12.09
N LEU A 143 -8.44 -10.24 11.71
CA LEU A 143 -7.00 -10.36 11.94
C LEU A 143 -6.16 -9.98 10.72
N GLY A 144 -6.77 -9.72 9.56
CA GLY A 144 -6.06 -9.41 8.32
C GLY A 144 -5.28 -10.60 7.74
N LEU A 145 -5.66 -11.83 8.06
CA LEU A 145 -4.96 -13.04 7.60
C LEU A 145 -5.12 -13.23 6.10
N LYS A 146 -6.27 -12.88 5.53
CA LYS A 146 -6.49 -12.93 4.08
C LYS A 146 -5.66 -11.86 3.38
N LEU A 147 -5.58 -10.65 3.98
CA LEU A 147 -4.73 -9.57 3.48
C LEU A 147 -3.24 -9.97 3.48
N ALA A 148 -2.77 -10.62 4.55
CA ALA A 148 -1.39 -11.10 4.65
C ALA A 148 -1.09 -12.30 3.73
N ALA A 149 -2.11 -13.10 3.40
CA ALA A 149 -2.00 -14.25 2.51
C ALA A 149 -2.35 -13.94 1.04
N THR A 150 -2.38 -12.66 0.66
CA THR A 150 -2.69 -12.26 -0.72
C THR A 150 -1.71 -12.85 -1.73
N THR A 151 -2.22 -13.30 -2.86
CA THR A 151 -1.43 -13.83 -3.98
C THR A 151 -0.84 -12.73 -4.86
N ASP A 152 -1.41 -11.53 -4.83
CA ASP A 152 -0.91 -10.35 -5.57
C ASP A 152 -0.72 -9.15 -4.63
N PRO A 153 0.39 -9.11 -3.86
CA PRO A 153 0.70 -7.99 -2.97
C PRO A 153 0.85 -6.66 -3.72
N LEU A 154 1.41 -6.69 -4.94
CA LEU A 154 1.64 -5.48 -5.74
C LEU A 154 0.34 -4.93 -6.32
N GLY A 155 -0.62 -5.79 -6.66
CA GLY A 155 -1.98 -5.38 -7.02
C GLY A 155 -2.71 -4.72 -5.86
N GLU A 156 -2.60 -5.26 -4.65
CA GLU A 156 -3.18 -4.64 -3.45
C GLU A 156 -2.51 -3.29 -3.12
N ALA A 157 -1.19 -3.17 -3.30
CA ALA A 157 -0.47 -1.91 -3.14
C ALA A 157 -1.00 -0.79 -4.06
N MET A 158 -1.48 -1.13 -5.26
CA MET A 158 -2.02 -0.15 -6.20
C MET A 158 -3.27 0.56 -5.69
N LYS A 159 -4.06 -0.09 -4.82
CA LYS A 159 -5.25 0.52 -4.23
C LYS A 159 -4.90 1.72 -3.34
N PHE A 160 -3.71 1.71 -2.74
CA PHE A 160 -3.16 2.83 -1.99
C PHE A 160 -2.36 3.78 -2.88
N LEU A 161 -1.58 3.24 -3.82
CA LEU A 161 -0.68 4.04 -4.65
C LEU A 161 -1.44 4.96 -5.63
N SER A 162 -2.54 4.47 -6.23
CA SER A 162 -3.24 5.24 -7.27
C SER A 162 -3.86 6.52 -6.70
N PRO A 163 -4.65 6.45 -5.60
CA PRO A 163 -5.17 7.67 -4.99
C PRO A 163 -4.05 8.54 -4.39
N LEU A 164 -2.99 7.94 -3.84
CA LEU A 164 -1.85 8.69 -3.31
C LEU A 164 -1.12 9.51 -4.38
N LEU A 165 -0.87 8.96 -5.57
CA LEU A 165 -0.22 9.69 -6.66
C LEU A 165 -1.12 10.76 -7.29
N GLN A 166 -2.45 10.53 -7.27
CA GLN A 166 -3.43 11.50 -7.76
C GLN A 166 -3.54 12.71 -6.82
N ALA A 167 -3.62 12.44 -5.51
CA ALA A 167 -3.72 13.42 -4.44
C ALA A 167 -2.38 14.19 -4.26
N CYS A 168 -1.27 13.46 -4.20
CA CYS A 168 0.03 14.00 -3.83
C CYS A 168 1.08 13.90 -4.95
N PRO A 169 0.88 14.47 -6.16
CA PRO A 169 1.84 14.35 -7.25
C PRO A 169 3.18 15.03 -6.95
N ARG A 170 3.17 16.05 -6.07
CA ARG A 170 4.36 16.78 -5.62
C ARG A 170 5.08 16.15 -4.42
N SER A 171 4.59 15.02 -3.91
CA SER A 171 5.25 14.32 -2.80
C SER A 171 6.36 13.40 -3.32
N ILE A 172 7.60 13.66 -2.89
CA ILE A 172 8.74 12.85 -3.28
C ILE A 172 8.61 11.39 -2.80
N ASP A 173 8.13 11.19 -1.57
CA ASP A 173 7.95 9.86 -0.99
C ASP A 173 6.91 9.03 -1.76
N ALA A 174 5.84 9.69 -2.23
CA ALA A 174 4.83 9.05 -3.08
C ALA A 174 5.42 8.65 -4.43
N GLN A 175 6.25 9.50 -5.05
CA GLN A 175 6.92 9.16 -6.30
C GLN A 175 7.92 8.01 -6.13
N HIS A 176 8.71 8.02 -5.06
CA HIS A 176 9.63 6.92 -4.74
C HIS A 176 8.88 5.60 -4.52
N ALA A 177 7.81 5.61 -3.73
CA ALA A 177 6.97 4.43 -3.51
C ALA A 177 6.33 3.94 -4.82
N GLY A 178 5.89 4.86 -5.68
CA GLY A 178 5.36 4.54 -6.99
C GLY A 178 6.38 3.84 -7.90
N PHE A 179 7.61 4.35 -7.94
CA PHE A 179 8.71 3.72 -8.66
C PHE A 179 8.94 2.27 -8.21
N GLU A 180 9.05 2.04 -6.89
CA GLU A 180 9.30 0.70 -6.32
C GLU A 180 8.22 -0.32 -6.71
N VAL A 181 6.96 0.10 -6.73
CA VAL A 181 5.83 -0.77 -7.13
C VAL A 181 5.86 -1.00 -8.64
N TYR A 182 6.01 0.04 -9.46
CA TYR A 182 5.94 -0.10 -10.91
C TYR A 182 7.11 -0.90 -11.50
N ILE A 183 8.32 -0.76 -10.95
CA ILE A 183 9.48 -1.52 -11.41
C ILE A 183 9.30 -3.02 -11.16
N ARG A 184 8.77 -3.40 -9.97
CA ARG A 184 8.47 -4.79 -9.62
C ARG A 184 7.34 -5.38 -10.45
N ARG A 185 6.33 -4.57 -10.79
CA ARG A 185 5.25 -4.95 -11.71
C ARG A 185 5.68 -4.96 -13.19
N ARG A 186 6.96 -4.70 -13.50
CA ARG A 186 7.52 -4.60 -14.87
C ARG A 186 6.83 -3.53 -15.73
N LYS A 187 6.32 -2.46 -15.11
CA LYS A 187 5.68 -1.32 -15.79
C LYS A 187 6.68 -0.17 -15.89
N LEU A 188 7.50 -0.18 -16.94
CA LEU A 188 8.61 0.76 -17.10
C LEU A 188 8.18 2.20 -17.33
N LEU A 189 7.14 2.45 -18.14
CA LEU A 189 6.72 3.82 -18.45
C LEU A 189 6.16 4.56 -17.22
N PRO A 190 5.25 3.98 -16.40
CA PRO A 190 4.85 4.60 -15.14
C PRO A 190 6.00 4.78 -14.14
N ALA A 191 6.95 3.84 -14.10
CA ALA A 191 8.14 3.96 -13.25
C ALA A 191 9.00 5.18 -13.68
N LEU A 192 9.25 5.34 -14.99
CA LEU A 192 9.97 6.50 -15.52
C LEU A 192 9.24 7.81 -15.20
N ARG A 193 7.90 7.83 -15.34
CA ARG A 193 7.10 9.02 -14.96
C ARG A 193 7.30 9.39 -13.49
N CYS A 194 7.32 8.41 -12.59
CA CYS A 194 7.59 8.65 -11.18
C CYS A 194 9.01 9.20 -10.94
N LEU A 195 10.03 8.66 -11.65
CA LEU A 195 11.40 9.19 -11.58
C LEU A 195 11.50 10.64 -12.05
N HIS A 196 10.90 10.97 -13.20
CA HIS A 196 10.92 12.33 -13.73
C HIS A 196 10.25 13.30 -12.75
N SER A 197 9.10 12.92 -12.19
CA SER A 197 8.43 13.71 -11.15
C SER A 197 9.32 13.89 -9.92
N ALA A 198 9.98 12.83 -9.44
CA ALA A 198 10.90 12.90 -8.29
C ALA A 198 12.10 13.81 -8.56
N LEU A 199 12.71 13.73 -9.75
CA LEU A 199 13.81 14.61 -10.18
C LEU A 199 13.36 16.07 -10.33
N THR A 200 12.14 16.31 -10.79
CA THR A 200 11.57 17.66 -10.88
C THR A 200 11.38 18.29 -9.50
N ILE A 201 11.06 17.47 -8.49
CA ILE A 201 10.87 17.93 -7.10
C ILE A 201 12.22 18.15 -6.40
N ASP A 202 13.11 17.15 -6.43
CA ASP A 202 14.44 17.21 -5.81
C ASP A 202 15.48 16.39 -6.61
N PRO A 203 16.26 17.04 -7.48
CA PRO A 203 17.32 16.39 -8.25
C PRO A 203 18.49 15.87 -7.40
N SER A 204 18.68 16.43 -6.20
CA SER A 204 19.84 16.11 -5.35
C SER A 204 19.60 14.91 -4.44
N ASN A 205 18.35 14.42 -4.39
CA ASN A 205 17.95 13.34 -3.51
C ASN A 205 18.75 12.04 -3.77
N PRO A 206 19.42 11.45 -2.75
CA PRO A 206 20.19 10.23 -2.92
C PRO A 206 19.35 9.04 -3.41
N ARG A 207 18.11 8.91 -2.91
CA ARG A 207 17.21 7.81 -3.26
C ARG A 207 16.78 7.88 -4.72
N THR A 208 16.53 9.07 -5.24
CA THR A 208 16.20 9.26 -6.66
C THR A 208 17.35 8.77 -7.56
N LYS A 209 18.61 9.08 -7.21
CA LYS A 209 19.79 8.63 -7.97
C LYS A 209 19.96 7.11 -7.95
N GLU A 210 19.72 6.49 -6.80
CA GLU A 210 19.70 5.03 -6.67
C GLU A 210 18.62 4.42 -7.59
N GLN A 211 17.40 4.97 -7.56
CA GLN A 211 16.30 4.51 -8.39
C GLN A 211 16.56 4.70 -9.90
N CYS A 212 17.23 5.78 -10.31
CA CYS A 212 17.72 5.94 -11.69
C CYS A 212 18.66 4.80 -12.11
N SER A 213 19.61 4.45 -11.24
CA SER A 213 20.58 3.36 -11.50
C SER A 213 19.88 1.98 -11.58
N ILE A 214 18.88 1.76 -10.73
CA ILE A 214 18.01 0.57 -10.78
C ILE A 214 17.20 0.52 -12.07
N PHE A 215 16.67 1.66 -12.52
CA PHE A 215 15.92 1.74 -13.77
C PHE A 215 16.79 1.42 -14.98
N GLU A 216 18.00 2.00 -15.06
CA GLU A 216 18.95 1.73 -16.14
C GLU A 216 19.36 0.27 -16.22
N SER A 217 19.70 -0.34 -15.08
CA SER A 217 20.07 -1.77 -15.03
C SER A 217 18.89 -2.67 -15.42
N THR A 218 17.68 -2.31 -15.00
CA THR A 218 16.46 -3.01 -15.39
C THR A 218 16.21 -2.88 -16.89
N LEU A 219 16.36 -1.68 -17.47
CA LEU A 219 16.15 -1.44 -18.90
C LEU A 219 17.13 -2.26 -19.75
N LYS A 220 18.40 -2.36 -19.35
CA LYS A 220 19.42 -3.21 -20.00
C LYS A 220 19.09 -4.70 -19.93
N SER A 221 18.44 -5.14 -18.86
CA SER A 221 18.06 -6.54 -18.67
C SER A 221 16.80 -6.95 -19.46
N VAL A 222 15.96 -6.01 -19.88
CA VAL A 222 14.69 -6.32 -20.57
C VAL A 222 14.94 -6.47 -22.08
N ALA A 223 15.06 -7.71 -22.54
CA ALA A 223 15.35 -8.03 -23.95
C ALA A 223 14.13 -7.99 -24.90
N ASN A 224 12.90 -7.88 -24.39
CA ASN A 224 11.66 -8.07 -25.17
C ASN A 224 10.76 -6.82 -25.25
N LEU A 225 11.34 -5.61 -25.31
CA LEU A 225 10.56 -4.39 -25.54
C LEU A 225 10.42 -4.10 -27.04
N PRO A 226 9.26 -3.60 -27.50
CA PRO A 226 9.14 -3.06 -28.86
C PRO A 226 10.21 -1.99 -29.09
N GLN A 227 10.89 -2.05 -30.23
CA GLN A 227 12.05 -1.20 -30.53
C GLN A 227 11.78 0.29 -30.30
N LYS A 228 10.63 0.81 -30.76
CA LYS A 228 10.23 2.21 -30.54
C LYS A 228 10.12 2.60 -29.07
N VAL A 229 9.66 1.69 -28.21
CA VAL A 229 9.51 1.92 -26.77
C VAL A 229 10.88 1.89 -26.10
N SER A 230 11.75 0.96 -26.50
CA SER A 230 13.12 0.90 -25.97
C SER A 230 13.93 2.15 -26.36
N GLU A 231 13.81 2.63 -27.60
CA GLU A 231 14.49 3.84 -28.07
C GLU A 231 14.00 5.07 -27.30
N ALA A 232 12.69 5.24 -27.13
CA ALA A 232 12.11 6.33 -26.37
C ALA A 232 12.53 6.31 -24.89
N LEU A 233 12.47 5.15 -24.23
CA LEU A 233 12.89 5.02 -22.83
C LEU A 233 14.37 5.31 -22.65
N THR A 234 15.24 4.84 -23.55
CA THR A 234 16.68 5.13 -23.48
C THR A 234 16.99 6.60 -23.74
N ALA A 235 16.26 7.25 -24.66
CA ALA A 235 16.41 8.68 -24.93
C ALA A 235 16.03 9.53 -23.71
N GLU A 236 14.89 9.22 -23.09
CA GLU A 236 14.43 9.90 -21.88
C GLU A 236 15.39 9.68 -20.71
N VAL A 237 15.87 8.45 -20.48
CA VAL A 237 16.84 8.17 -19.41
C VAL A 237 18.15 8.93 -19.60
N LYS A 238 18.61 9.12 -20.84
CA LYS A 238 19.81 9.90 -21.14
C LYS A 238 19.61 11.41 -20.92
N ALA A 239 18.35 11.87 -20.88
CA ALA A 239 17.98 13.26 -20.64
C ALA A 239 17.80 13.59 -19.15
N LEU A 240 17.72 12.58 -18.28
CA LEU A 240 17.71 12.73 -16.81
C LEU A 240 19.11 13.08 -16.26
#